data_AF-A0A0W7X252-F1
#
_entry.id   AF-A0A0W7X252-F1
#
_cell.length_a   1.000
_cell.length_b   1.000
_cell.length_c   1.000
_cell.angle_alpha   90.00
_cell.angle_beta   90.00
_cell.angle_gamma   90.00
#
_symmetry.space_group_name_H-M   'P 1'
#
loop_
_entity.id
_entity.type
_entity.pdbx_description
1 polymer ?
#
loop_
_entity_poly.entity_id
_entity_poly.type
_entity_poly.pdbx_seq_one_letter_code
_entity_poly.pdbx_strand_id
1 'polypeptide(L)'
;MLMYEALSAEQTSRFCAAVDHFVPDSAVASYSGTSIGANRVDLCRGLALRGVVGADAAKLALARDALSPVFPYGTSGDGLHADGSFIQHTTVPYTGSYGAVLLGGLGLLLALLDGSRWEVRDGGKEIVLDAVEGAWALPSPPAPRGRGRSRTPAGPTSAGTAAMSSPAARRSAPCASSAPAGGATSTRAAAPRR
;
A
#
# COMPACT_ATOMS: atom_id res chain seq x y z
N MET A 1 -3.47 21.86 -2.83
CA MET A 1 -3.47 21.77 -1.35
C MET A 1 -2.54 22.79 -0.71
N LEU A 2 -1.22 22.73 -0.91
CA LEU A 2 -0.30 23.65 -0.22
C LEU A 2 -0.57 25.14 -0.49
N MET A 3 -1.01 25.47 -1.72
CA MET A 3 -1.36 26.84 -2.13
C MET A 3 -2.87 27.08 -2.19
N TYR A 4 -3.68 26.22 -1.55
CA TYR A 4 -5.14 26.28 -1.72
C TYR A 4 -5.71 27.65 -1.35
N GLU A 5 -5.29 28.22 -0.23
CA GLU A 5 -5.69 29.56 0.24
C GLU A 5 -5.25 30.71 -0.69
N ALA A 6 -4.26 30.47 -1.56
CA ALA A 6 -3.75 31.46 -2.50
C ALA A 6 -4.40 31.38 -3.90
N LEU A 7 -5.26 30.39 -4.14
CA LEU A 7 -5.93 30.19 -5.42
C LEU A 7 -7.36 30.76 -5.37
N SER A 8 -7.77 31.40 -6.46
CA SER A 8 -9.19 31.73 -6.64
C SER A 8 -10.02 30.47 -6.88
N ALA A 9 -11.33 30.56 -6.61
CA ALA A 9 -12.26 29.47 -6.92
C ALA A 9 -12.20 29.04 -8.39
N GLU A 10 -12.01 29.99 -9.31
CA GLU A 10 -11.86 29.73 -10.74
C GLU A 10 -10.58 28.96 -11.08
N GLN A 11 -9.45 29.31 -10.45
CA GLN A 11 -8.20 28.58 -10.63
C GLN A 11 -8.32 27.15 -10.09
N THR A 12 -8.91 26.98 -8.90
CA THR A 12 -9.17 25.68 -8.31
C THR A 12 -10.06 24.82 -9.21
N SER A 13 -11.15 25.39 -9.73
CA SER A 13 -12.06 24.71 -10.66
C SER A 13 -11.34 24.26 -11.94
N ARG A 14 -10.57 25.15 -12.57
CA ARG A 14 -9.78 24.84 -13.77
C ARG A 14 -8.75 23.73 -13.55
N PHE A 15 -8.04 23.73 -12.42
CA PHE A 15 -7.08 22.68 -12.12
C PHE A 15 -7.77 21.34 -11.80
N CYS A 16 -8.92 21.36 -11.11
CA CYS A 16 -9.72 20.17 -10.91
C CYS A 16 -10.21 19.58 -12.25
N ALA A 17 -10.69 20.43 -13.17
CA ALA A 17 -11.13 20.01 -14.50
C ALA A 17 -9.99 19.39 -15.32
N ALA A 18 -8.76 19.91 -15.19
CA ALA A 18 -7.59 19.32 -15.84
C ALA A 18 -7.30 17.90 -15.30
N VAL A 19 -7.42 17.68 -13.99
CA VAL A 19 -7.28 16.33 -13.41
C VAL A 19 -8.38 15.41 -13.91
N ASP A 20 -9.63 15.88 -13.95
CA ASP A 20 -10.78 15.08 -14.40
C ASP A 20 -10.64 14.66 -15.87
N HIS A 21 -9.97 15.46 -16.70
CA HIS A 21 -9.71 15.12 -18.09
C HIS A 21 -8.75 13.93 -18.25
N PHE A 22 -7.67 13.90 -17.46
CA PHE A 22 -6.64 12.84 -17.57
C PHE A 22 -6.92 11.64 -16.67
N VAL A 23 -7.69 11.83 -15.59
CA VAL A 23 -8.10 10.79 -14.65
C VAL A 23 -9.62 10.87 -14.48
N PRO A 24 -10.39 10.49 -15.52
CA PRO A 24 -11.84 10.45 -15.42
C PRO A 24 -12.28 9.35 -14.46
N ASP A 25 -13.51 9.43 -13.95
CA ASP A 25 -14.08 8.43 -13.03
C ASP A 25 -14.10 7.02 -13.66
N SER A 26 -14.22 6.94 -14.98
CA SER A 26 -14.15 5.68 -15.74
C SER A 26 -12.79 4.98 -15.65
N ALA A 27 -11.71 5.69 -15.29
CA ALA A 27 -10.38 5.11 -15.10
C ALA A 27 -10.33 4.05 -13.99
N VAL A 28 -11.31 4.05 -13.08
CA VAL A 28 -11.44 3.05 -12.01
C VAL A 28 -12.71 2.21 -12.09
N ALA A 29 -13.51 2.36 -13.16
CA ALA A 29 -14.78 1.65 -13.32
C ALA A 29 -14.62 0.13 -13.45
N SER A 30 -13.48 -0.35 -13.97
CA SER A 30 -13.15 -1.77 -14.06
C SER A 30 -11.75 -2.02 -13.51
N TYR A 31 -11.60 -3.06 -12.69
CA TYR A 31 -10.31 -3.50 -12.17
C TYR A 31 -9.61 -4.39 -13.21
N SER A 32 -9.14 -3.75 -14.28
CA SER A 32 -8.53 -4.42 -15.43
C SER A 32 -7.58 -3.49 -16.18
N GLY A 33 -6.85 -4.04 -17.15
CA GLY A 33 -5.92 -3.28 -17.99
C GLY A 33 -4.85 -2.57 -17.16
N THR A 34 -4.77 -1.24 -17.28
CA THR A 34 -3.79 -0.43 -16.54
C THR A 34 -4.25 -0.07 -15.13
N SER A 35 -5.51 -0.33 -14.75
CA SER A 35 -6.12 0.07 -13.48
C SER A 35 -6.14 -1.09 -12.48
N ILE A 36 -4.96 -1.65 -12.20
CA ILE A 36 -4.73 -2.80 -11.29
C ILE A 36 -3.53 -2.56 -10.38
N GLY A 37 -3.52 -3.21 -9.21
CA GLY A 37 -2.42 -3.16 -8.25
C GLY A 37 -2.01 -1.73 -7.91
N ALA A 38 -0.71 -1.43 -8.01
CA ALA A 38 -0.19 -0.11 -7.64
C ALA A 38 -0.78 1.04 -8.48
N ASN A 39 -1.05 0.80 -9.77
CA ASN A 39 -1.65 1.82 -10.63
C ASN A 39 -3.07 2.17 -10.18
N ARG A 40 -3.85 1.18 -9.74
CA ARG A 40 -5.19 1.42 -9.16
C ARG A 40 -5.09 2.33 -7.94
N VAL A 41 -4.13 2.06 -7.06
CA VAL A 41 -3.92 2.86 -5.85
C VAL A 41 -3.52 4.31 -6.20
N ASP A 42 -2.64 4.51 -7.18
CA ASP A 42 -2.27 5.86 -7.63
C ASP A 42 -3.45 6.62 -8.25
N LEU A 43 -4.30 5.96 -9.06
CA LEU A 43 -5.53 6.55 -9.59
C LEU A 43 -6.47 6.98 -8.45
N CYS A 44 -6.68 6.10 -7.47
CA CYS A 44 -7.51 6.40 -6.30
C CYS A 44 -6.92 7.57 -5.49
N ARG A 45 -5.59 7.67 -5.38
CA ARG A 45 -4.93 8.80 -4.73
C ARG A 45 -5.18 10.11 -5.47
N GLY A 46 -5.07 10.10 -6.79
CA GLY A 46 -5.41 11.25 -7.63
C GLY A 46 -6.85 11.70 -7.44
N LEU A 47 -7.80 10.76 -7.52
CA LEU A 47 -9.23 11.02 -7.32
C LEU A 47 -9.55 11.53 -5.91
N ALA A 48 -8.92 10.97 -4.87
CA ALA A 48 -9.13 11.41 -3.50
C ALA A 48 -8.64 12.85 -3.31
N LEU A 49 -7.42 13.18 -3.76
CA LEU A 49 -6.86 14.53 -3.64
C LEU A 49 -7.65 15.55 -4.47
N ARG A 50 -8.10 15.16 -5.67
CA ARG A 50 -9.04 15.95 -6.48
C ARG A 50 -10.32 16.18 -5.66
N GLY A 51 -10.89 15.13 -5.08
CA GLY A 51 -12.09 15.20 -4.26
C GLY A 51 -11.97 16.18 -3.09
N VAL A 52 -10.86 16.14 -2.34
CA VAL A 52 -10.61 17.10 -1.25
C VAL A 52 -10.48 18.53 -1.77
N VAL A 53 -9.66 18.77 -2.80
CA VAL A 53 -9.40 20.12 -3.34
C VAL A 53 -10.64 20.73 -3.98
N GLY A 54 -11.45 19.92 -4.66
CA GLY A 54 -12.69 20.38 -5.31
C GLY A 54 -13.92 20.33 -4.42
N ALA A 55 -13.79 19.98 -3.14
CA ALA A 55 -14.90 19.73 -2.21
C ALA A 55 -15.96 18.75 -2.77
N ASP A 56 -15.50 17.71 -3.46
CA ASP A 56 -16.35 16.75 -4.17
C ASP A 56 -16.45 15.43 -3.40
N ALA A 57 -17.59 15.28 -2.72
CA ALA A 57 -17.89 14.12 -1.92
C ALA A 57 -18.02 12.81 -2.74
N ALA A 58 -18.46 12.91 -4.00
CA ALA A 58 -18.66 11.74 -4.85
C ALA A 58 -17.31 11.17 -5.29
N LYS A 59 -16.34 12.04 -5.63
CA LYS A 59 -14.98 11.58 -5.95
C LYS A 59 -14.25 10.96 -4.77
N LEU A 60 -14.45 11.47 -3.56
CA LEU A 60 -13.90 10.84 -2.35
C LEU A 60 -14.51 9.45 -2.11
N ALA A 61 -15.82 9.30 -2.30
CA ALA A 61 -16.48 8.00 -2.20
C ALA A 61 -15.98 7.03 -3.29
N LEU A 62 -15.88 7.50 -4.54
CA LEU A 62 -15.34 6.73 -5.66
C LEU A 62 -13.92 6.25 -5.38
N ALA A 63 -13.04 7.14 -4.93
CA ALA A 63 -11.66 6.81 -4.61
C ALA A 63 -11.57 5.75 -3.50
N ARG A 64 -12.39 5.88 -2.45
CA ARG A 64 -12.49 4.88 -1.36
C ARG A 64 -12.94 3.52 -1.89
N ASP A 65 -14.05 3.49 -2.62
CA ASP A 65 -14.69 2.25 -3.04
C ASP A 65 -13.86 1.50 -4.09
N ALA A 66 -13.16 2.24 -4.95
CA ALA A 66 -12.28 1.71 -5.98
C ALA A 66 -11.01 1.02 -5.45
N LEU A 67 -10.71 1.12 -4.14
CA LEU A 67 -9.62 0.40 -3.49
C LEU A 67 -9.97 -1.07 -3.20
N SER A 68 -11.25 -1.39 -2.98
CA SER A 68 -11.69 -2.72 -2.54
C SER A 68 -11.11 -3.89 -3.36
N PRO A 69 -11.05 -3.82 -4.70
CA PRO A 69 -10.47 -4.90 -5.52
C PRO A 69 -8.95 -5.10 -5.39
N VAL A 70 -8.24 -4.16 -4.77
CA VAL A 70 -6.77 -4.25 -4.55
C VAL A 70 -6.43 -5.18 -3.39
N PHE A 71 -7.34 -5.34 -2.43
CA PHE A 71 -7.06 -5.98 -1.15
C PHE A 71 -6.95 -7.50 -1.16
N PRO A 72 -7.78 -8.26 -1.92
CA PRO A 72 -7.68 -9.72 -1.92
C PRO A 72 -6.33 -10.21 -2.45
N TYR A 73 -5.88 -11.37 -1.96
CA TYR A 73 -4.75 -12.05 -2.57
C TYR A 73 -5.08 -12.44 -4.02
N GLY A 74 -4.13 -12.20 -4.92
CA GLY A 74 -4.13 -12.74 -6.26
C GLY A 74 -3.89 -14.25 -6.23
N THR A 75 -4.50 -14.97 -7.17
CA THR A 75 -4.20 -16.39 -7.44
C THR A 75 -3.35 -16.59 -8.69
N SER A 76 -3.21 -15.53 -9.50
CA SER A 76 -2.39 -15.48 -10.71
C SER A 76 -2.22 -14.03 -11.15
N GLY A 77 -1.08 -13.69 -11.76
CA GLY A 77 -0.87 -12.37 -12.34
C GLY A 77 -0.66 -11.28 -11.28
N ASP A 78 -1.09 -10.06 -11.62
CA ASP A 78 -0.81 -8.85 -10.84
C ASP A 78 -1.48 -8.85 -9.46
N GLY A 79 -0.77 -8.34 -8.46
CA GLY A 79 -1.24 -8.20 -7.09
C GLY A 79 -0.32 -8.84 -6.06
N LEU A 80 -0.76 -8.76 -4.80
CA LEU A 80 -0.16 -9.44 -3.66
C LEU A 80 -0.64 -10.89 -3.63
N HIS A 81 0.26 -11.84 -3.44
CA HIS A 81 -0.05 -13.27 -3.33
C HIS A 81 0.12 -13.72 -1.87
N ALA A 82 -0.53 -14.83 -1.53
CA ALA A 82 -0.56 -15.36 -0.16
C ALA A 82 0.83 -15.77 0.38
N ASP A 83 1.79 -16.05 -0.51
CA ASP A 83 3.19 -16.37 -0.16
C ASP A 83 4.06 -15.12 0.07
N GLY A 84 3.47 -13.92 0.01
CA GLY A 84 4.18 -12.64 0.15
C GLY A 84 4.82 -12.15 -1.14
N SER A 85 4.71 -12.88 -2.25
CA SER A 85 5.15 -12.37 -3.54
C SER A 85 4.23 -11.26 -4.02
N PHE A 86 4.81 -10.26 -4.72
CA PHE A 86 4.05 -9.21 -5.36
C PHE A 86 4.43 -9.14 -6.83
N ILE A 87 3.44 -9.37 -7.69
CA ILE A 87 3.60 -9.38 -9.14
C ILE A 87 2.95 -8.13 -9.72
N GLN A 88 3.60 -7.54 -10.73
CA GLN A 88 2.99 -6.53 -11.59
C GLN A 88 3.49 -6.73 -13.03
N HIS A 89 2.76 -6.20 -14.02
CA HIS A 89 3.07 -6.39 -15.44
C HIS A 89 2.98 -7.87 -15.82
N THR A 90 1.91 -8.50 -15.37
CA THR A 90 1.49 -9.87 -15.59
C THR A 90 2.36 -10.93 -14.92
N THR A 91 3.68 -10.82 -14.98
CA THR A 91 4.59 -11.91 -14.58
C THR A 91 5.84 -11.45 -13.83
N VAL A 92 6.03 -10.14 -13.61
CA VAL A 92 7.30 -9.62 -13.09
C VAL A 92 7.23 -9.45 -11.56
N PRO A 93 8.15 -10.08 -10.80
CA PRO A 93 8.29 -9.82 -9.37
C PRO A 93 8.72 -8.37 -9.11
N TYR A 94 7.85 -7.61 -8.45
CA TYR A 94 7.95 -6.16 -8.34
C TYR A 94 7.70 -5.60 -6.93
N THR A 95 7.81 -6.44 -5.90
CA THR A 95 7.63 -6.08 -4.49
C THR A 95 8.34 -4.78 -4.09
N GLY A 96 9.60 -4.60 -4.52
CA GLY A 96 10.43 -3.45 -4.18
C GLY A 96 10.23 -2.20 -5.04
N SER A 97 9.30 -2.20 -6.01
CA SER A 97 8.95 -1.01 -6.80
C SER A 97 7.44 -0.80 -6.88
N TYR A 98 6.69 -1.56 -7.69
CA TYR A 98 5.22 -1.42 -7.72
C TYR A 98 4.60 -1.81 -6.38
N GLY A 99 5.11 -2.87 -5.73
CA GLY A 99 4.66 -3.21 -4.38
C GLY A 99 4.91 -2.08 -3.39
N ALA A 100 6.06 -1.39 -3.49
CA ALA A 100 6.37 -0.23 -2.65
C ALA A 100 5.46 0.98 -2.96
N VAL A 101 5.13 1.22 -4.23
CA VAL A 101 4.16 2.27 -4.64
C VAL A 101 2.77 1.96 -4.10
N LEU A 102 2.31 0.72 -4.23
CA LEU A 102 1.04 0.26 -3.68
C LEU A 102 0.99 0.47 -2.16
N LEU A 103 2.00 -0.02 -1.43
CA LEU A 103 2.02 0.06 0.03
C LEU A 103 2.07 1.51 0.52
N GLY A 104 2.93 2.33 -0.08
CA GLY A 104 3.02 3.76 0.26
C GLY A 104 1.73 4.52 -0.07
N GLY A 105 1.11 4.23 -1.22
CA GLY A 105 -0.15 4.85 -1.64
C GLY A 105 -1.32 4.47 -0.73
N LEU A 106 -1.44 3.19 -0.37
CA LEU A 106 -2.44 2.72 0.58
C LEU A 106 -2.24 3.33 1.96
N GLY A 107 -1.01 3.37 2.48
CA GLY A 107 -0.71 4.00 3.77
C GLY A 107 -1.17 5.47 3.81
N LEU A 108 -0.90 6.23 2.74
CA LEU A 108 -1.36 7.62 2.63
C LEU A 108 -2.88 7.75 2.52
N LEU A 109 -3.54 6.91 1.72
CA LEU A 109 -5.00 6.97 1.53
C LEU A 109 -5.76 6.56 2.77
N LEU A 110 -5.32 5.50 3.45
CA LEU A 110 -5.88 5.06 4.72
C LEU A 110 -5.75 6.17 5.76
N ALA A 111 -4.58 6.81 5.86
CA ALA A 111 -4.38 7.94 6.78
C ALA A 111 -5.20 9.19 6.40
N LEU A 112 -5.32 9.52 5.11
CA LEU A 112 -6.09 10.67 4.64
C LEU A 112 -7.58 10.55 4.94
N LEU A 113 -8.12 9.33 4.82
CA LEU A 113 -9.56 9.07 4.94
C LEU A 113 -9.98 8.62 6.34
N ASP A 114 -9.02 8.29 7.21
CA ASP A 114 -9.26 7.83 8.59
C ASP A 114 -10.14 8.81 9.37
N GLY A 115 -11.09 8.26 10.15
CA GLY A 115 -12.05 9.04 10.95
C GLY A 115 -13.02 9.93 10.17
N SER A 116 -12.92 10.01 8.84
CA SER A 116 -13.84 10.77 7.99
C SER A 116 -15.09 9.96 7.61
N ARG A 117 -16.08 10.62 7.01
CA ARG A 117 -17.24 9.92 6.41
C ARG A 117 -16.85 8.98 5.24
N TRP A 118 -15.65 9.12 4.70
CA TRP A 118 -15.09 8.30 3.62
C TRP A 118 -14.01 7.32 4.10
N GLU A 119 -13.94 7.05 5.41
CA GLU A 119 -13.05 6.03 5.97
C GLU A 119 -13.17 4.69 5.23
N VAL A 120 -12.02 4.05 4.96
CA VAL A 120 -11.95 2.74 4.30
C VAL A 120 -12.31 1.65 5.31
N ARG A 121 -13.58 1.23 5.29
CA ARG A 121 -14.12 0.21 6.20
C ARG A 121 -14.07 -1.22 5.65
N ASP A 122 -13.64 -1.40 4.40
CA ASP A 122 -13.42 -2.74 3.85
C ASP A 122 -12.41 -3.50 4.75
N GLY A 123 -12.81 -4.69 5.20
CA GLY A 123 -11.98 -5.58 6.02
C GLY A 123 -10.80 -6.17 5.25
N GLY A 124 -10.87 -6.23 3.92
CA GLY A 124 -9.79 -6.70 3.06
C GLY A 124 -8.48 -5.94 3.27
N LYS A 125 -8.52 -4.67 3.70
CA LYS A 125 -7.31 -3.88 3.97
C LYS A 125 -6.37 -4.57 4.97
N GLU A 126 -6.89 -5.38 5.90
CA GLU A 126 -6.08 -6.10 6.88
C GLU A 126 -5.18 -7.14 6.21
N ILE A 127 -5.59 -7.73 5.08
CA ILE A 127 -4.76 -8.65 4.28
C ILE A 127 -3.44 -7.98 3.89
N VAL A 128 -3.51 -6.72 3.44
CA VAL A 128 -2.32 -5.96 3.03
C VAL A 128 -1.48 -5.55 4.23
N LEU A 129 -2.12 -5.16 5.34
CA LEU A 129 -1.44 -4.77 6.57
C LEU A 129 -0.69 -5.94 7.20
N ASP A 130 -1.31 -7.13 7.27
CA ASP A 130 -0.70 -8.34 7.79
C ASP A 130 0.43 -8.86 6.89
N ALA A 131 0.32 -8.66 5.58
CA ALA A 131 1.34 -9.06 4.62
C ALA A 131 2.62 -8.21 4.68
N VAL A 132 2.64 -7.08 5.42
CA VAL A 132 3.81 -6.18 5.49
C VAL A 132 5.08 -6.94 5.88
N GLU A 133 5.01 -7.75 6.93
CA GLU A 133 6.14 -8.52 7.44
C GLU A 133 6.59 -9.59 6.43
N GLY A 134 5.65 -10.32 5.85
CA GLY A 134 5.92 -11.43 4.93
C GLY A 134 6.40 -11.00 3.54
N ALA A 135 6.01 -9.82 3.07
CA ALA A 135 6.32 -9.35 1.72
C ALA A 135 7.41 -8.26 1.67
N TRP A 136 7.47 -7.35 2.65
CA TRP A 136 8.37 -6.18 2.59
C TRP A 136 9.46 -6.15 3.67
N ALA A 137 9.32 -6.88 4.78
CA ALA A 137 10.31 -6.90 5.86
C ALA A 137 11.29 -8.09 5.79
N LEU A 138 11.36 -8.79 4.66
CA LEU A 138 12.19 -10.00 4.53
C LEU A 138 13.70 -9.70 4.72
N PRO A 139 14.39 -10.46 5.58
CA PRO A 139 15.82 -10.28 5.85
C PRO A 139 16.66 -10.92 4.74
N SER A 140 16.82 -10.21 3.62
CA SER A 140 17.70 -10.57 2.49
C SER A 140 17.24 -11.78 1.65
N PRO A 141 17.41 -11.75 0.31
CA PRO A 141 17.92 -10.67 -0.53
C PRO A 141 16.96 -9.47 -0.63
N PRO A 142 17.43 -8.29 -1.09
CA PRO A 142 16.57 -7.11 -1.24
C PRO A 142 15.38 -7.39 -2.16
N ALA A 143 14.22 -6.81 -1.82
CA ALA A 143 12.97 -7.02 -2.54
C ALA A 143 13.11 -6.79 -4.06
N PRO A 144 12.55 -7.67 -4.92
CA PRO A 144 12.66 -7.54 -6.37
C PRO A 144 12.13 -6.19 -6.89
N ARG A 145 12.95 -5.48 -7.66
CA ARG A 145 12.61 -4.14 -8.21
C ARG A 145 12.34 -4.12 -9.72
N GLY A 146 12.43 -5.26 -10.41
CA GLY A 146 12.42 -5.37 -11.87
C GLY A 146 13.25 -4.28 -12.55
N ARG A 147 12.65 -3.50 -13.47
CA ARG A 147 13.34 -2.40 -14.16
C ARG A 147 13.87 -1.30 -13.24
N GLY A 148 13.38 -1.19 -12.00
CA GLY A 148 13.86 -0.22 -11.02
C GLY A 148 15.32 -0.42 -10.62
N ARG A 149 15.92 -1.59 -10.92
CA ARG A 149 17.34 -1.87 -10.66
C ARG A 149 18.30 -0.97 -11.45
N SER A 150 17.90 -0.48 -12.62
CA SER A 150 18.75 0.38 -13.47
C SER A 150 18.78 1.85 -13.05
N ARG A 151 18.05 2.21 -11.98
CA ARG A 151 18.01 3.57 -11.44
C ARG A 151 18.82 3.66 -10.15
N THR A 152 19.61 4.72 -10.01
CA THR A 152 20.24 5.04 -8.73
C THR A 152 19.14 5.20 -7.66
N PRO A 153 19.21 4.48 -6.51
CA PRO A 153 18.18 4.59 -5.50
C PRO A 153 18.12 6.02 -4.95
N ALA A 154 16.92 6.59 -4.89
CA ALA A 154 16.65 7.76 -4.07
C ALA A 154 16.56 7.31 -2.59
N GLY A 155 17.70 7.05 -1.94
CA GLY A 155 17.78 6.73 -0.51
C GLY A 155 17.04 5.45 -0.06
N PRO A 156 17.06 5.13 1.25
CA PRO A 156 16.30 4.02 1.81
C PRO A 156 14.79 4.28 1.64
N THR A 157 14.08 3.29 1.09
CA THR A 157 12.64 3.34 0.78
C THR A 157 11.81 3.53 2.05
N SER A 158 11.21 4.71 2.19
CA SER A 158 10.30 5.15 3.27
C SER A 158 8.95 4.41 3.33
N ALA A 159 8.71 3.43 2.44
CA ALA A 159 7.44 2.73 2.32
C ALA A 159 7.09 1.89 3.57
N GLY A 160 8.09 1.31 4.26
CA GLY A 160 7.85 0.56 5.50
C GLY A 160 7.46 1.46 6.67
N THR A 161 8.04 2.66 6.77
CA THR A 161 7.82 3.55 7.92
C THR A 161 6.41 4.15 7.94
N ALA A 162 5.83 4.44 6.76
CA ALA A 162 4.48 5.02 6.67
C ALA A 162 3.38 4.02 7.07
N ALA A 163 3.47 2.76 6.63
CA ALA A 163 2.52 1.71 6.99
C ALA A 163 2.58 1.36 8.50
N MET A 164 3.80 1.28 9.06
CA MET A 164 4.03 1.03 10.50
C MET A 164 3.59 2.18 11.43
N SER A 165 3.33 3.37 10.89
CA SER A 165 2.91 4.53 11.68
C SER A 165 1.40 4.56 11.96
N SER A 166 0.60 3.81 11.19
CA SER A 166 -0.86 3.82 11.29
C SER A 166 -1.37 3.09 12.55
N PRO A 167 -2.29 3.67 13.34
CA PRO A 167 -2.88 3.03 14.53
C PRO A 167 -3.55 1.67 14.26
N ALA A 168 -3.96 1.42 13.01
CA ALA A 168 -4.51 0.13 12.59
C ALA A 168 -3.47 -1.01 12.65
N ALA A 169 -2.24 -0.77 12.19
CA ALA A 169 -1.15 -1.75 12.21
C ALA A 169 -0.65 -2.09 13.63
N ARG A 170 -0.89 -1.22 14.62
CA ARG A 170 -0.53 -1.49 16.02
C ARG A 170 -1.49 -2.45 16.73
N ARG A 171 -2.67 -2.73 16.17
CA ARG A 171 -3.68 -3.61 16.80
C ARG A 171 -3.50 -5.08 16.42
N SER A 172 -2.77 -5.38 15.35
CA SER A 172 -2.52 -6.75 14.85
C SER A 172 -1.16 -7.33 15.23
N ALA A 173 -0.26 -6.56 15.85
CA ALA A 173 0.96 -7.13 16.43
C ALA A 173 0.61 -8.02 17.64
N PRO A 174 0.89 -9.34 17.62
CA PRO A 174 0.69 -10.16 18.80
C PRO A 174 1.61 -9.66 19.92
N CYS A 175 1.05 -9.47 21.12
CA CYS A 175 1.81 -9.23 22.34
C CYS A 175 2.92 -10.26 22.46
N ALA A 176 4.16 -9.86 22.18
CA ALA A 176 5.34 -10.55 22.70
C ALA A 176 5.40 -10.27 24.21
N SER A 177 4.58 -10.96 24.99
CA SER A 177 4.68 -10.95 26.45
C SER A 177 4.92 -12.37 26.97
N SER A 178 6.06 -12.50 27.66
CA SER A 178 6.49 -13.59 28.55
C SER A 178 7.03 -14.88 27.91
N ALA A 179 8.34 -14.86 27.63
CA ALA A 179 9.18 -16.04 27.88
C ALA A 179 9.97 -15.75 29.17
N PRO A 180 9.93 -16.62 30.20
CA PRO A 180 10.71 -16.37 31.42
C PRO A 180 12.19 -16.63 31.15
N ALA A 181 13.01 -15.68 31.60
CA ALA A 181 14.45 -15.84 31.69
C ALA A 181 14.80 -16.86 32.79
N GLY A 182 15.57 -17.88 32.42
CA GLY A 182 16.13 -18.87 33.34
C GLY A 182 17.43 -19.41 32.73
N GLY A 183 18.55 -19.07 33.35
CA GLY A 183 19.90 -19.26 32.81
C GLY A 183 20.46 -20.68 32.88
N ALA A 184 21.43 -20.91 31.98
CA ALA A 184 22.63 -21.76 32.04
C ALA A 184 22.50 -23.19 32.62
N THR A 185 22.93 -24.26 31.93
CA THR A 185 24.35 -24.55 31.69
C THR A 185 24.53 -25.71 30.69
N SER A 186 25.66 -25.67 30.00
CA SER A 186 26.30 -26.69 29.17
C SER A 186 26.27 -28.11 29.74
N THR A 187 25.95 -29.11 28.90
CA THR A 187 26.83 -30.29 28.71
C THR A 187 26.48 -31.04 27.43
N ARG A 188 27.48 -31.11 26.54
CA ARG A 188 27.54 -31.92 25.34
C ARG A 188 27.79 -33.37 25.74
N ALA A 189 26.86 -34.28 25.50
CA ALA A 189 27.08 -35.72 25.63
C ALA A 189 26.90 -36.41 24.27
N ALA A 190 27.96 -37.10 23.84
CA ALA A 190 28.05 -37.84 22.60
C ALA A 190 27.15 -39.10 22.63
N ALA A 191 26.45 -39.36 21.53
CA ALA A 191 25.76 -40.63 21.32
C ALA A 191 26.76 -41.71 20.85
N PRO A 192 26.70 -42.95 21.38
CA PRO A 192 27.46 -44.05 20.82
C PRO A 192 26.72 -44.63 19.61
N ARG A 193 27.51 -44.93 18.57
CA ARG A 193 27.08 -45.73 17.42
C ARG A 193 26.74 -47.16 17.88
N ARG A 194 25.59 -47.67 17.46
CA ARG A 194 25.39 -49.05 17.04
C ARG A 194 24.38 -49.06 15.89
#